data_AF-A0A932Q316-F1
#
_entry.id   AF-A0A932Q316-F1
#
_cell.length_a   1.000
_cell.length_b   1.000
_cell.length_c   1.000
_cell.angle_alpha   90.00
_cell.angle_beta   90.00
_cell.angle_gamma   90.00
#
_symmetry.space_group_name_H-M   'P 1'
#
loop_
_entity.id
_entity.type
_entity.pdbx_description
1 polymer ?
#
loop_
_entity_poly.entity_id
_entity_poly.type
_entity_poly.pdbx_seq_one_letter_code
_entity_poly.pdbx_strand_id
1 'polypeptide(L)'
;MSDPIDRVRQRPYFIWDYDLTEEDVRAILRGDNEYEKVQMMVRIIEHCRWEDIWRYISLSQIRRYWKQIHRWLRKELRPTWKFAMEVWNRNPT
;
A
#
# COMPACT_ATOMS: atom_id res chain seq x y z
N MET A 1 19.42 18.28 3.92
CA MET A 1 18.81 17.10 4.58
C MET A 1 17.52 17.58 5.21
N SER A 2 16.35 17.02 4.87
CA SER A 2 15.10 17.36 5.58
C SER A 2 15.11 16.73 6.97
N ASP A 3 14.61 17.48 7.95
CA ASP A 3 14.37 17.01 9.32
C ASP A 3 13.40 15.81 9.28
N PRO A 4 13.62 14.74 10.08
CA PRO A 4 12.66 13.66 10.27
C PRO A 4 11.22 14.14 10.55
N ILE A 5 11.05 15.25 11.26
CA ILE A 5 9.74 15.84 11.56
C ILE A 5 9.07 16.36 10.28
N ASP A 6 9.84 16.95 9.38
CA ASP A 6 9.32 17.46 8.10
C ASP A 6 8.81 16.32 7.22
N ARG A 7 9.49 15.17 7.23
CA ARG A 7 9.05 13.98 6.50
C ARG A 7 7.72 13.45 7.01
N VAL A 8 7.51 13.43 8.33
CA VAL A 8 6.25 12.95 8.93
C VAL A 8 5.07 13.83 8.53
N ARG A 9 5.29 15.14 8.42
CA ARG A 9 4.27 16.12 8.01
C ARG A 9 4.14 16.27 6.50
N GLN A 10 5.02 15.64 5.72
CA GLN A 10 4.99 15.74 4.27
C GLN A 10 3.90 14.85 3.70
N ARG A 11 3.15 15.40 2.76
CA ARG A 11 2.21 14.65 1.92
C ARG A 11 2.96 13.65 1.04
N PRO A 12 2.66 12.34 1.10
CA PRO A 12 3.30 11.37 0.22
C PRO A 12 2.97 11.66 -1.25
N TYR A 13 3.94 11.56 -2.15
CA TYR A 13 3.78 11.93 -3.57
C TYR A 13 2.69 11.15 -4.31
N PHE A 14 2.36 9.94 -3.85
CA PHE A 14 1.34 9.08 -4.46
C PHE A 14 -0.08 9.42 -3.97
N ILE A 15 -0.22 10.31 -2.99
CA ILE A 15 -1.49 10.90 -2.56
C ILE A 15 -1.61 12.28 -3.21
N TRP A 16 -2.36 12.39 -4.31
CA TRP A 16 -2.52 13.65 -5.07
C TRP A 16 -3.93 14.26 -4.97
N ASP A 17 -4.90 13.50 -4.46
CA ASP A 17 -6.32 13.86 -4.30
C ASP A 17 -6.74 14.19 -2.85
N TYR A 18 -6.01 13.73 -1.83
CA TYR A 18 -6.30 14.01 -0.41
C TYR A 18 -5.16 14.75 0.29
N ASP A 19 -5.50 15.52 1.33
CA ASP A 19 -4.52 16.13 2.23
C ASP A 19 -4.18 15.18 3.38
N LEU A 20 -3.37 14.15 3.08
CA LEU A 20 -2.89 13.17 4.06
C LEU A 20 -1.38 13.28 4.19
N THR A 21 -0.89 13.28 5.42
CA THR A 21 0.53 13.20 5.74
C THR A 21 1.04 11.75 5.76
N GLU A 22 2.36 11.56 5.82
CA GLU A 22 2.98 10.26 6.10
C GLU A 22 2.44 9.62 7.39
N GLU A 23 2.18 10.42 8.43
CA GLU A 23 1.61 9.92 9.69
C GLU A 23 0.19 9.40 9.50
N ASP A 24 -0.66 10.13 8.77
CA ASP A 24 -2.04 9.75 8.53
C ASP A 24 -2.13 8.43 7.75
N VAL A 25 -1.29 8.26 6.73
CA VAL A 25 -1.22 7.00 5.97
C VAL A 25 -0.85 5.84 6.90
N ARG A 26 0.13 6.02 7.79
CA ARG A 26 0.51 4.98 8.76
C ARG A 26 -0.57 4.75 9.82
N ALA A 27 -1.30 5.79 10.23
CA ALA A 27 -2.41 5.68 11.15
C ALA A 27 -3.54 4.84 10.52
N ILE A 28 -3.92 5.12 9.27
CA ILE A 28 -4.92 4.34 8.51
C ILE A 28 -4.49 2.87 8.39
N LEU A 29 -3.22 2.60 8.07
CA LEU A 29 -2.72 1.24 7.93
C LEU A 29 -2.66 0.46 9.26
N ARG A 30 -2.54 1.15 10.40
CA ARG A 30 -2.55 0.56 11.75
C ARG A 30 -3.94 0.50 12.39
N GLY A 31 -4.89 1.29 11.91
CA GLY A 31 -6.24 1.39 12.46
C GLY A 31 -7.08 0.13 12.27
N ASP A 32 -8.21 0.07 12.96
CA ASP A 32 -9.11 -1.09 12.95
C ASP A 32 -10.17 -1.03 11.82
N ASN A 33 -10.27 0.09 11.11
CA ASN A 33 -11.16 0.21 9.96
C ASN A 33 -10.58 -0.53 8.75
N GLU A 34 -11.00 -1.78 8.58
CA GLU A 34 -10.54 -2.66 7.51
C GLU A 34 -10.83 -2.10 6.11
N TYR A 35 -11.91 -1.34 5.93
CA TYR A 35 -12.24 -0.74 4.64
C TYR A 35 -11.22 0.34 4.26
N GLU A 36 -10.96 1.29 5.15
CA GLU A 36 -9.98 2.37 4.92
C GLU A 36 -8.57 1.80 4.72
N LYS A 37 -8.19 0.80 5.52
CA LYS A 37 -6.92 0.09 5.40
C LYS A 37 -6.75 -0.52 4.01
N VAL A 38 -7.74 -1.26 3.52
CA VAL A 38 -7.69 -1.87 2.18
C VAL A 38 -7.64 -0.82 1.08
N GLN A 39 -8.44 0.24 1.18
CA GLN A 39 -8.40 1.33 0.20
C GLN A 39 -7.03 2.00 0.15
N MET A 40 -6.40 2.22 1.30
CA MET A 40 -5.04 2.75 1.37
C MET A 40 -4.00 1.77 0.78
N MET A 41 -4.12 0.47 1.07
CA MET A 41 -3.25 -0.56 0.48
C MET A 41 -3.38 -0.58 -1.06
N VAL A 42 -4.59 -0.52 -1.60
CA VAL A 42 -4.84 -0.45 -3.05
C VAL A 42 -4.18 0.78 -3.62
N ARG A 43 -4.37 1.95 -3.00
CA ARG A 43 -3.77 3.21 -3.43
C ARG A 43 -2.24 3.16 -3.46
N ILE A 44 -1.61 2.60 -2.42
CA ILE A 44 -0.15 2.39 -2.38
C ILE A 44 0.28 1.49 -3.53
N ILE A 45 -0.41 0.38 -3.77
CA ILE A 45 -0.10 -0.56 -4.84
C ILE A 45 -0.23 0.09 -6.23
N GLU A 46 -1.21 0.98 -6.43
CA GLU A 46 -1.51 1.58 -7.73
C GLU A 46 -0.63 2.78 -8.09
N HIS A 47 -0.21 3.55 -7.09
CA HIS A 47 0.38 4.87 -7.32
C HIS A 47 1.79 5.04 -6.76
N CYS A 48 2.21 4.17 -5.84
CA CYS A 48 3.57 4.20 -5.33
C CYS A 48 4.53 3.55 -6.33
N ARG A 49 5.77 4.02 -6.38
CA ARG A 49 6.85 3.32 -7.08
C ARG A 49 7.04 1.96 -6.42
N TRP A 50 7.36 0.94 -7.22
CA TRP A 50 7.50 -0.44 -6.75
C TRP A 50 8.39 -0.58 -5.49
N GLU A 51 9.54 0.09 -5.51
CA GLU A 51 10.52 0.11 -4.42
C GLU A 51 9.95 0.69 -3.11
N ASP A 52 9.04 1.67 -3.23
CA ASP A 52 8.48 2.41 -2.10
C ASP A 52 7.28 1.71 -1.46
N ILE A 53 6.61 0.79 -2.16
CA ILE A 53 5.46 0.02 -1.63
C ILE A 53 5.81 -0.63 -0.29
N TRP A 54 6.99 -1.24 -0.24
CA TRP A 54 7.48 -2.01 0.91
C TRP A 54 7.81 -1.15 2.13
N ARG A 55 7.85 0.18 1.98
CA ARG A 55 7.98 1.11 3.11
C ARG A 55 6.69 1.23 3.93
N TYR A 56 5.55 0.88 3.34
CA TYR A 56 4.24 1.03 3.96
C TYR A 56 3.57 -0.30 4.28
N ILE A 57 3.68 -1.27 3.37
CA ILE A 57 2.96 -2.53 3.47
C ILE A 57 3.91 -3.70 3.26
N SER A 58 3.72 -4.74 4.05
CA SER A 58 4.48 -5.99 3.95
C SER A 58 3.79 -7.01 3.05
N LEU A 59 4.57 -7.95 2.52
CA LEU A 59 4.03 -9.06 1.72
C LEU A 59 3.00 -9.89 2.50
N SER A 60 3.17 -10.07 3.81
CA SER A 60 2.21 -10.78 4.66
C SER A 60 0.87 -10.04 4.77
N GLN A 61 0.89 -8.71 4.85
CA GLN A 61 -0.32 -7.90 4.79
C GLN A 61 -0.98 -8.03 3.42
N ILE A 62 -0.24 -7.92 2.32
CA ILE A 62 -0.80 -8.10 0.97
C ILE A 62 -1.46 -9.48 0.84
N ARG A 63 -0.82 -10.55 1.32
CA ARG A 63 -1.40 -11.91 1.35
C ARG A 63 -2.70 -11.97 2.15
N ARG A 64 -2.69 -11.43 3.38
CA ARG A 64 -3.86 -11.39 4.26
C ARG A 64 -5.04 -10.67 3.60
N TYR A 65 -4.79 -9.56 2.92
CA TYR A 65 -5.81 -8.70 2.33
C TYR A 65 -6.05 -8.96 0.83
N TRP A 66 -5.39 -9.95 0.23
CA TRP A 66 -5.33 -10.12 -1.23
C TRP A 66 -6.70 -10.19 -1.90
N LYS A 67 -7.65 -10.93 -1.32
CA LYS A 67 -9.02 -11.06 -1.86
C LYS A 67 -9.72 -9.70 -1.97
N GLN A 68 -9.49 -8.80 -1.00
CA GLN A 68 -10.10 -7.48 -0.94
C GLN A 68 -9.33 -6.51 -1.84
N ILE A 69 -8.00 -6.50 -1.78
CA ILE A 69 -7.14 -5.69 -2.66
C ILE A 69 -7.44 -6.00 -4.13
N HIS A 70 -7.42 -7.27 -4.53
CA HIS A 70 -7.65 -7.70 -5.92
C HIS A 70 -9.02 -7.25 -6.46
N ARG A 71 -10.04 -7.14 -5.60
CA ARG A 71 -11.37 -6.66 -5.98
C ARG A 71 -11.35 -5.19 -6.42
N TRP A 72 -10.62 -4.36 -5.68
CA TRP A 72 -10.55 -2.91 -5.86
C TRP A 72 -9.44 -2.47 -6.81
N LEU A 73 -8.41 -3.29 -6.96
CA LEU A 73 -7.26 -3.02 -7.81
C LEU A 73 -7.71 -2.79 -9.26
N ARG A 74 -7.11 -1.77 -9.89
CA ARG A 74 -7.22 -1.47 -11.33
C ARG A 74 -6.96 -2.71 -12.17
N LYS A 75 -7.81 -2.90 -13.18
CA LYS A 75 -7.83 -4.13 -13.99
C LYS A 75 -6.48 -4.40 -14.65
N GLU A 76 -5.77 -3.35 -15.03
CA GLU A 76 -4.47 -3.41 -15.72
C GLU A 76 -3.36 -3.96 -14.81
N LEU A 77 -3.48 -3.78 -13.49
CA LEU A 77 -2.47 -4.22 -12.53
C LEU A 77 -2.75 -5.63 -11.98
N ARG A 78 -3.98 -6.13 -12.11
CA ARG A 78 -4.37 -7.45 -11.59
C ARG A 78 -3.50 -8.60 -12.12
N PRO A 79 -3.19 -8.70 -13.42
CA PRO A 79 -2.38 -9.81 -13.93
C PRO A 79 -0.99 -9.85 -13.30
N THR A 80 -0.32 -8.70 -13.24
CA THR A 80 1.04 -8.56 -12.66
C THR A 80 1.06 -8.98 -11.21
N TRP A 81 0.12 -8.47 -10.41
CA TRP A 81 0.07 -8.81 -8.99
C TRP A 81 -0.42 -10.23 -8.73
N LYS A 82 -1.33 -10.77 -9.54
CA LYS A 82 -1.72 -12.18 -9.45
C LYS A 82 -0.52 -13.09 -9.71
N PHE A 83 0.26 -12.81 -10.75
CA PHE A 83 1.48 -13.56 -11.04
C PHE A 83 2.50 -13.45 -9.90
N ALA A 84 2.72 -12.24 -9.37
CA ALA A 84 3.61 -12.04 -8.23
C ALA A 84 3.17 -12.87 -7.01
N MET A 85 1.87 -12.88 -6.70
CA MET A 85 1.31 -13.70 -5.62
C MET A 85 1.46 -15.21 -5.85
N GLU A 86 1.33 -15.68 -7.09
CA GLU A 86 1.58 -17.08 -7.44
C GLU A 86 3.05 -17.47 -7.21
N VAL A 87 4.00 -16.61 -7.60
CA VAL A 87 5.43 -16.83 -7.35
C VAL A 87 5.75 -16.81 -5.86
N TRP A 88 5.25 -15.82 -5.13
CA TRP A 88 5.50 -15.68 -3.70
C TRP A 88 4.86 -16.79 -2.87
N ASN A 89 3.75 -17.37 -3.29
CA ASN A 89 3.15 -18.49 -2.56
C ASN A 89 3.89 -19.82 -2.77
N ARG A 90 4.66 -19.96 -3.86
CA ARG A 90 5.49 -21.13 -4.12
C ARG A 90 6.79 -21.11 -3.32
N ASN A 91 7.29 -19.92 -2.99
CA ASN A 91 8.50 -19.71 -2.20
C ASN A 91 8.14 -18.97 -0.90
N PRO A 92 7.74 -19.70 0.16
CA PRO A 92 7.54 -19.10 1.47
C PRO A 92 8.91 -18.61 2.00
N THR A 93 9.19 -17.33 1.78
CA THR A 93 10.26 -16.59 2.48
C THR A 93 9.91 -16.42 3.94
#